data_AF-X1L7M6-F1
#
_entry.id   AF-X1L7M6-F1
#
_cell.length_a   1.000
_cell.length_b   1.000
_cell.length_c   1.000
_cell.angle_alpha   90.00
_cell.angle_beta   90.00
_cell.angle_gamma   90.00
#
_symmetry.space_group_name_H-M   'P 1'
#
loop_
_entity.id
_entity.type
_entity.pdbx_description
1 polymer ?
#
loop_
_entity_poly.entity_id
_entity_poly.type
_entity_poly.pdbx_seq_one_letter_code
_entity_poly.pdbx_strand_id
1 'polypeptide(L)'
;MGIEEKVSKPEVLETLIREAYNKRVKTLKSRLARAAFYATLSIFLTNIVSLLAVEIPFNKWVTGCSFYPSAMAIDIFVPTLLMFFLVVTIKTPKKENQEQVVMEVMKIVYEREKMDVYEIKTFPKRSIILSAIINLFYLLGFCLILALIIWGLYQVNFPPLSYVIFVVFLSLIAFAGAKIRQRAKELQVIEEKESFFHFIVDPFAVPVIQLGKWLTVKWKRYNVIAAIFSALIDMPFLVFVEFLEQWRYFLKEKKEKIH
;
A
#
# COMPACT_ATOMS: atom_id res chain seq x y z
N MET A 1 25.97 -15.83 -31.57
CA MET A 1 24.86 -14.98 -32.01
C MET A 1 24.97 -13.64 -31.30
N GLY A 2 25.25 -12.58 -32.06
CA GLY A 2 25.30 -11.21 -31.54
C GLY A 2 23.91 -10.72 -31.10
N ILE A 3 23.86 -9.63 -30.33
CA ILE A 3 22.59 -9.05 -29.86
C ILE A 3 21.72 -8.60 -31.05
N GLU A 4 22.34 -7.98 -32.07
CA GLU A 4 21.65 -7.54 -33.28
C GLU A 4 20.97 -8.69 -34.02
N GLU A 5 21.66 -9.82 -34.17
CA GLU A 5 21.15 -11.02 -34.85
C GLU A 5 19.93 -11.65 -34.14
N LYS A 6 19.86 -11.52 -32.81
CA LYS A 6 18.71 -11.98 -32.01
C LYS A 6 17.52 -11.04 -32.12
N VAL A 7 17.76 -9.74 -32.27
CA VAL A 7 16.73 -8.71 -32.38
C VAL A 7 16.12 -8.68 -33.78
N SER A 8 16.85 -9.06 -34.83
CA SER A 8 16.34 -9.10 -36.20
C SER A 8 15.36 -10.25 -36.49
N LYS A 9 15.29 -11.28 -35.64
CA LYS A 9 14.41 -12.44 -35.83
C LYS A 9 13.16 -12.32 -34.94
N PRO A 10 11.95 -12.15 -35.51
CA PRO A 10 10.71 -11.91 -34.73
C PRO A 10 10.44 -12.96 -33.65
N GLU A 11 10.58 -14.24 -33.98
CA GLU A 11 10.32 -15.36 -33.07
C GLU A 11 11.32 -15.41 -31.89
N VAL A 12 12.58 -15.07 -32.17
CA VAL A 12 13.64 -15.03 -31.15
C VAL A 12 13.41 -13.84 -30.23
N LEU A 13 13.07 -12.66 -30.78
CA LEU A 13 12.78 -11.48 -30.00
C LEU A 13 11.54 -11.66 -29.11
N GLU A 14 10.46 -12.25 -29.63
CA GLU A 14 9.25 -12.54 -28.86
C GLU A 14 9.59 -13.40 -27.63
N THR A 15 10.36 -14.48 -27.82
CA THR A 15 10.76 -15.37 -26.74
C THR A 15 11.55 -14.61 -25.67
N LEU A 16 12.50 -13.77 -26.07
CA LEU A 16 13.30 -12.94 -25.15
C LEU A 16 12.44 -11.92 -24.38
N ILE A 17 11.44 -11.31 -25.03
CA ILE A 17 10.50 -10.39 -24.36
C ILE A 17 9.69 -11.14 -23.30
N ARG A 18 9.16 -12.32 -23.64
CA ARG A 18 8.37 -13.15 -22.70
C ARG A 18 9.20 -13.57 -21.50
N GLU A 19 10.44 -14.02 -21.70
CA GLU A 19 11.36 -14.38 -20.61
C GLU A 19 11.67 -13.18 -19.70
N ALA A 20 12.00 -12.03 -20.28
CA ALA A 20 12.29 -10.81 -19.54
C ALA A 20 11.07 -10.32 -18.75
N TYR A 21 9.89 -10.34 -19.36
CA TYR A 21 8.63 -9.97 -18.71
C TYR A 21 8.31 -10.91 -17.53
N ASN A 22 8.42 -12.22 -17.73
CA ASN A 22 8.18 -13.20 -16.66
C ASN A 22 9.14 -13.03 -15.48
N LYS A 23 10.42 -12.73 -15.75
CA LYS A 23 11.40 -12.41 -14.71
C LYS A 23 11.02 -11.15 -13.92
N ARG A 24 10.56 -10.10 -14.61
CA ARG A 24 10.07 -8.86 -13.97
C ARG A 24 8.81 -9.10 -13.14
N VAL A 25 7.84 -9.86 -13.64
CA VAL A 25 6.62 -10.21 -12.90
C VAL A 25 6.95 -11.01 -11.64
N LYS A 26 7.83 -12.02 -11.72
CA LYS A 26 8.26 -12.80 -10.54
C LYS A 26 8.92 -11.90 -9.48
N THR A 27 9.78 -10.97 -9.93
CA THR A 27 10.44 -10.00 -9.05
C THR A 27 9.43 -9.05 -8.41
N LEU A 28 8.48 -8.53 -9.19
CA LEU A 28 7.41 -7.66 -8.71
C LEU A 28 6.56 -8.37 -7.65
N LYS A 29 6.12 -9.61 -7.90
CA LYS A 29 5.34 -10.42 -6.94
C LYS A 29 6.08 -10.58 -5.61
N SER A 30 7.36 -10.93 -5.65
CA SER A 30 8.18 -11.08 -4.43
C SER A 30 8.35 -9.76 -3.67
N ARG A 31 8.58 -8.64 -4.39
CA ARG A 31 8.69 -7.31 -3.78
C ARG A 31 7.38 -6.86 -3.15
N LEU A 32 6.25 -7.09 -3.82
CA LEU A 32 4.92 -6.77 -3.30
C LEU A 32 4.59 -7.60 -2.07
N ALA A 33 4.82 -8.90 -2.09
CA ALA A 33 4.57 -9.79 -0.95
C ALA A 33 5.40 -9.39 0.29
N ARG A 34 6.66 -9.01 0.09
CA ARG A 34 7.49 -8.47 1.18
C ARG A 34 6.97 -7.13 1.70
N ALA A 35 6.69 -6.18 0.81
CA ALA A 35 6.16 -4.87 1.19
C ALA A 35 4.82 -4.98 1.94
N ALA A 36 3.95 -5.87 1.47
CA ALA A 36 2.71 -6.27 2.11
C ALA A 36 2.93 -6.79 3.54
N PHE A 37 3.76 -7.81 3.68
CA PHE A 37 4.04 -8.44 4.97
C PHE A 37 4.63 -7.44 5.96
N TYR A 38 5.68 -6.71 5.56
CA TYR A 38 6.34 -5.75 6.44
C TYR A 38 5.45 -4.58 6.82
N ALA A 39 4.61 -4.08 5.91
CA ALA A 39 3.72 -2.99 6.24
C ALA A 39 2.61 -3.45 7.20
N THR A 40 1.99 -4.62 6.99
CA THR A 40 1.00 -5.18 7.94
C THR A 40 1.63 -5.45 9.31
N LEU A 41 2.83 -6.06 9.35
CA LEU A 41 3.54 -6.33 10.59
C LEU A 41 3.93 -5.05 11.33
N SER A 42 4.41 -4.04 10.61
CA SER A 42 4.76 -2.75 11.20
C SER A 42 3.54 -2.04 11.78
N ILE A 43 2.38 -2.06 11.10
CA ILE A 43 1.14 -1.49 11.63
C ILE A 43 0.71 -2.21 12.91
N PHE A 44 0.74 -3.54 12.90
CA PHE A 44 0.42 -4.34 14.08
C PHE A 44 1.30 -3.97 15.28
N LEU A 45 2.63 -3.92 15.08
CA LEU A 45 3.57 -3.59 16.14
C LEU A 45 3.43 -2.13 16.59
N THR A 46 3.24 -1.20 15.65
CA THR A 46 3.09 0.23 15.94
C THR A 46 1.84 0.50 16.76
N ASN A 47 0.73 -0.19 16.49
CA ASN A 47 -0.49 -0.04 17.28
C ASN A 47 -0.31 -0.56 18.71
N ILE A 48 0.37 -1.70 18.88
CA ILE A 48 0.69 -2.21 20.24
C ILE A 48 1.54 -1.18 20.99
N VAL A 49 2.58 -0.64 20.34
CA VAL A 49 3.45 0.37 20.96
C VAL A 49 2.66 1.66 21.25
N SER A 50 1.83 2.15 20.33
CA SER A 50 0.97 3.33 20.53
C SER A 50 0.03 3.14 21.72
N LEU A 51 -0.66 1.99 21.76
CA LEU A 51 -1.59 1.66 22.83
C LEU A 51 -0.89 1.63 24.20
N LEU A 52 0.25 0.93 24.30
CA LEU A 52 0.97 0.77 25.56
C LEU A 52 1.71 2.04 26.01
N ALA A 53 2.34 2.77 25.08
CA ALA A 53 3.22 3.89 25.39
C ALA A 53 2.49 5.24 25.45
N VAL A 54 1.38 5.38 24.73
CA VAL A 54 0.65 6.66 24.61
C VAL A 54 -0.76 6.51 25.19
N GLU A 55 -1.56 5.60 24.67
CA GLU A 55 -3.01 5.65 24.92
C GLU A 55 -3.39 5.19 26.33
N ILE A 56 -2.84 4.06 26.80
CA ILE A 56 -3.06 3.57 28.17
C ILE A 56 -2.57 4.58 29.22
N PRO A 57 -1.31 5.08 29.19
CA PRO A 57 -0.85 6.03 30.20
C PRO A 57 -1.61 7.35 30.12
N PHE A 58 -1.92 7.84 28.93
CA PHE A 58 -2.70 9.06 28.77
C PHE A 58 -4.10 8.92 29.35
N ASN A 59 -4.83 7.86 29.01
CA ASN A 59 -6.20 7.66 29.52
C ASN A 59 -6.22 7.47 31.04
N LYS A 60 -5.23 6.75 31.59
CA LYS A 60 -5.11 6.53 33.03
C LYS A 60 -4.76 7.81 33.79
N TRP A 61 -3.83 8.62 33.29
CA TRP A 61 -3.33 9.79 34.02
C TRP A 61 -4.10 11.08 33.77
N VAL A 62 -4.66 11.26 32.56
CA VAL A 62 -5.30 12.52 32.16
C VAL A 62 -6.81 12.42 32.24
N THR A 63 -7.39 11.34 31.73
CA THR A 63 -8.85 11.21 31.62
C THR A 63 -9.47 10.45 32.80
N GLY A 64 -8.67 9.68 33.54
CA GLY A 64 -9.13 8.80 34.63
C GLY A 64 -9.96 7.60 34.16
N CYS A 65 -10.09 7.42 32.84
CA CYS A 65 -10.86 6.34 32.23
C CYS A 65 -9.98 5.11 32.01
N SER A 66 -10.53 3.93 32.30
CA SER A 66 -9.88 2.67 31.94
C SER A 66 -10.15 2.34 30.48
N PHE A 67 -9.14 1.82 29.80
CA PHE A 67 -9.27 1.33 28.44
C PHE A 67 -9.92 -0.06 28.50
N TYR A 68 -11.12 -0.22 27.97
CA TYR A 68 -11.80 -1.52 27.97
C TYR A 68 -11.03 -2.55 27.12
N PRO A 69 -10.93 -3.82 27.55
CA PRO A 69 -10.21 -4.85 26.79
C PRO A 69 -10.74 -5.02 25.35
N SER A 70 -12.04 -4.86 25.13
CA SER A 70 -12.67 -4.89 23.81
C SER A 70 -12.18 -3.75 22.91
N ALA A 71 -12.08 -2.54 23.46
CA ALA A 71 -11.54 -1.40 22.75
C ALA A 71 -10.05 -1.66 22.40
N MET A 72 -9.25 -2.21 23.32
CA MET A 72 -7.83 -2.49 23.05
C MET A 72 -7.66 -3.45 21.88
N ALA A 73 -8.50 -4.49 21.85
CA ALA A 73 -8.51 -5.45 20.76
C ALA A 73 -8.86 -4.76 19.43
N ILE A 74 -9.88 -3.90 19.41
CA ILE A 74 -10.27 -3.16 18.20
C ILE A 74 -9.16 -2.23 17.72
N ASP A 75 -8.48 -1.54 18.63
CA ASP A 75 -7.38 -0.63 18.30
C ASP A 75 -6.22 -1.34 17.58
N ILE A 76 -5.91 -2.56 18.02
CA ILE A 76 -4.84 -3.37 17.42
C ILE A 76 -5.33 -4.07 16.15
N PHE A 77 -6.47 -4.75 16.21
CA PHE A 77 -6.90 -5.65 15.14
C PHE A 77 -7.52 -4.92 13.96
N VAL A 78 -8.34 -3.88 14.16
CA VAL A 78 -9.03 -3.23 13.03
C VAL A 78 -8.04 -2.63 12.03
N PRO A 79 -7.00 -1.87 12.43
CA PRO A 79 -6.07 -1.31 11.47
C PRO A 79 -5.19 -2.39 10.81
N THR A 80 -4.82 -3.43 11.56
CA THR A 80 -4.07 -4.59 11.03
C THR A 80 -4.86 -5.36 9.99
N LEU A 81 -6.13 -5.65 10.28
CA LEU A 81 -7.04 -6.33 9.35
C LEU A 81 -7.32 -5.46 8.12
N LEU A 82 -7.53 -4.16 8.31
CA LEU A 82 -7.70 -3.22 7.20
C LEU A 82 -6.51 -3.30 6.24
N MET A 83 -5.28 -3.24 6.76
CA MET A 83 -4.09 -3.35 5.92
C MET A 83 -4.02 -4.70 5.20
N PHE A 84 -4.27 -5.79 5.92
CA PHE A 84 -4.30 -7.13 5.34
C PHE A 84 -5.29 -7.22 4.17
N PHE A 85 -6.53 -6.74 4.35
CA PHE A 85 -7.54 -6.73 3.29
C PHE A 85 -7.16 -5.83 2.11
N LEU A 86 -6.63 -4.64 2.38
CA LEU A 86 -6.19 -3.72 1.34
C LEU A 86 -5.13 -4.36 0.44
N VAL A 87 -4.22 -5.14 1.02
CA VAL A 87 -3.14 -5.82 0.33
C VAL A 87 -3.59 -7.06 -0.42
N VAL A 88 -4.36 -7.95 0.22
CA VAL A 88 -4.79 -9.22 -0.40
C VAL A 88 -5.68 -8.97 -1.63
N THR A 89 -6.38 -7.84 -1.65
CA THR A 89 -7.21 -7.41 -2.79
C THR A 89 -6.37 -6.90 -3.98
N ILE A 90 -5.06 -6.69 -3.82
CA ILE A 90 -4.19 -6.18 -4.88
C ILE A 90 -3.90 -7.30 -5.89
N LYS A 91 -4.36 -7.09 -7.13
CA LYS A 91 -4.12 -8.01 -8.24
C LYS A 91 -2.82 -7.63 -8.95
N THR A 92 -2.02 -8.64 -9.30
CA THR A 92 -0.87 -8.48 -10.20
C THR A 92 -1.34 -8.42 -11.66
N PRO A 93 -0.54 -7.87 -12.60
CA PRO A 93 -0.91 -7.79 -14.00
C PRO A 93 -1.36 -9.15 -14.54
N LYS A 94 -2.47 -9.16 -15.30
CA LYS A 94 -3.04 -10.38 -15.86
C LYS A 94 -2.21 -10.93 -17.03
N LYS A 95 -2.50 -12.15 -17.48
CA LYS A 95 -1.79 -12.76 -18.62
C LYS A 95 -2.01 -12.00 -19.91
N GLU A 96 -3.19 -11.39 -20.12
CA GLU A 96 -3.47 -10.59 -21.30
C GLU A 96 -2.52 -9.38 -21.43
N ASN A 97 -2.03 -8.87 -20.30
CA ASN A 97 -1.05 -7.80 -20.26
C ASN A 97 0.31 -8.21 -20.85
N GLN A 98 0.69 -9.49 -20.72
CA GLN A 98 1.92 -10.00 -21.32
C GLN A 98 1.86 -9.94 -22.85
N GLU A 99 0.74 -10.38 -23.44
CA GLU A 99 0.54 -10.36 -24.88
C GLU A 99 0.58 -8.91 -25.41
N GLN A 100 -0.06 -7.98 -24.71
CA GLN A 100 0.00 -6.56 -25.08
C GLN A 100 1.44 -6.02 -25.05
N VAL A 101 2.21 -6.34 -24.01
CA VAL A 101 3.62 -5.92 -23.92
C VAL A 101 4.44 -6.48 -25.08
N VAL A 102 4.24 -7.74 -25.44
CA VAL A 102 4.90 -8.35 -26.61
C VAL A 102 4.53 -7.59 -27.87
N MET A 103 3.24 -7.36 -28.12
CA MET A 103 2.78 -6.63 -29.31
C MET A 103 3.36 -5.21 -29.39
N GLU A 104 3.31 -4.43 -28.31
CA GLU A 104 3.82 -3.05 -28.31
C GLU A 104 5.34 -2.99 -28.53
N VAL A 105 6.11 -3.91 -27.94
CA VAL A 105 7.56 -3.96 -28.18
C VAL A 105 7.85 -4.36 -29.63
N MET A 106 7.11 -5.32 -30.20
CA MET A 106 7.26 -5.73 -31.59
C MET A 106 6.94 -4.59 -32.58
N LYS A 107 5.91 -3.77 -32.30
CA LYS A 107 5.59 -2.57 -33.10
C LYS A 107 6.75 -1.57 -33.11
N ILE A 108 7.37 -1.33 -31.95
CA ILE A 108 8.49 -0.38 -31.80
C ILE A 108 9.73 -0.87 -32.55
N VAL A 109 10.04 -2.17 -32.48
CA VAL A 109 11.29 -2.71 -33.06
C VAL A 109 11.21 -2.92 -34.57
N TYR A 110 10.05 -3.32 -35.09
CA TYR A 110 9.88 -3.67 -36.51
C TYR A 110 9.11 -2.62 -37.33
N GLU A 111 8.84 -1.44 -36.76
CA GLU A 111 8.21 -0.28 -37.41
C GLU A 111 7.06 -0.63 -38.37
N ARG A 112 6.14 -1.53 -37.95
CA ARG A 112 5.00 -1.90 -38.81
C ARG A 112 3.89 -0.84 -38.75
N GLU A 113 4.03 0.11 -39.66
CA GLU A 113 3.05 0.96 -40.37
C GLU A 113 2.08 1.89 -39.63
N LYS A 114 1.73 1.74 -38.35
CA LYS A 114 1.02 2.82 -37.62
C LYS A 114 1.43 2.84 -36.15
N MET A 115 2.23 3.83 -35.78
CA MET A 115 2.34 4.25 -34.38
C MET A 115 0.93 4.67 -33.95
N ASP A 116 0.30 3.93 -33.05
CA ASP A 116 -0.97 4.34 -32.46
C ASP A 116 -0.76 5.73 -31.84
N VAL A 117 -1.52 6.73 -32.31
CA VAL A 117 -1.48 8.07 -31.73
C VAL A 117 -2.15 7.95 -30.37
N TYR A 118 -1.33 7.82 -29.33
CA TYR A 118 -1.79 7.92 -27.97
C TYR A 118 -2.20 9.37 -27.72
N GLU A 119 -3.49 9.68 -27.93
CA GLU A 119 -4.04 10.97 -27.54
C GLU A 119 -3.84 11.16 -26.04
N ILE A 120 -2.99 12.11 -25.67
CA ILE A 120 -2.88 12.56 -24.30
C ILE A 120 -4.24 13.18 -23.97
N LYS A 121 -5.08 12.42 -23.25
CA LYS A 121 -6.35 12.93 -22.73
C LYS A 121 -6.04 14.10 -21.79
N THR A 122 -6.13 15.31 -22.33
CA THR A 122 -6.08 16.51 -21.52
C THR A 122 -7.43 16.60 -20.82
N PHE A 123 -7.42 16.55 -19.48
CA PHE A 123 -8.66 16.73 -18.72
C PHE A 123 -9.19 18.14 -19.02
N PRO A 124 -10.46 18.28 -19.47
CA PRO A 124 -11.01 19.58 -19.80
C PRO A 124 -10.95 20.51 -18.57
N LYS A 125 -10.61 21.79 -18.79
CA LYS A 125 -10.65 22.80 -17.73
C LYS A 125 -12.07 22.85 -17.17
N ARG A 126 -12.25 22.36 -15.94
CA ARG A 126 -13.56 22.33 -15.27
C ARG A 126 -13.98 23.76 -14.95
N SER A 127 -15.26 24.07 -15.13
CA SER A 127 -15.80 25.36 -14.68
C SER A 127 -15.67 25.47 -13.15
N ILE A 128 -15.53 26.69 -12.65
CA ILE A 128 -15.39 26.96 -11.20
C ILE A 128 -16.58 26.36 -10.43
N ILE A 129 -17.78 26.45 -11.00
CA ILE A 129 -19.02 25.92 -10.42
C ILE A 129 -18.98 24.38 -10.36
N LEU A 130 -18.61 23.70 -11.44
CA LEU A 130 -18.50 22.24 -11.44
C LEU A 130 -17.42 21.75 -10.46
N SER A 131 -16.29 22.46 -10.37
CA SER A 131 -15.23 22.16 -9.39
C SER A 131 -15.74 22.31 -7.95
N ALA A 132 -16.49 23.38 -7.65
CA ALA A 132 -17.08 23.61 -6.34
C ALA A 132 -18.08 22.53 -5.95
N ILE A 133 -18.98 22.13 -6.86
CA ILE A 133 -19.95 21.06 -6.63
C ILE A 133 -19.23 19.74 -6.36
N ILE A 134 -18.24 19.37 -7.19
CA ILE A 134 -17.46 18.14 -7.02
C ILE A 134 -16.73 18.14 -5.67
N ASN A 135 -16.07 19.25 -5.30
CA ASN A 135 -15.39 19.36 -4.02
C ASN A 135 -16.36 19.29 -2.82
N LEU A 136 -17.57 19.85 -2.95
CA LEU A 136 -18.60 19.72 -1.93
C LEU A 136 -19.02 18.26 -1.73
N PHE A 137 -19.24 17.51 -2.82
CA PHE A 137 -19.52 16.07 -2.74
C PHE A 137 -18.37 15.29 -2.07
N TYR A 138 -17.11 15.59 -2.42
CA TYR A 138 -15.96 14.96 -1.76
C TYR A 138 -15.87 15.31 -0.26
N LEU A 139 -16.15 16.56 0.11
CA LEU A 139 -16.15 17.00 1.51
C LEU A 139 -17.27 16.34 2.31
N LEU A 140 -18.48 16.24 1.73
CA LEU A 140 -19.61 15.54 2.35
C LEU A 140 -19.31 14.05 2.52
N GLY A 141 -18.77 13.39 1.49
CA GLY A 141 -18.34 11.99 1.58
C GLY A 141 -17.26 11.78 2.66
N PHE A 142 -16.34 12.74 2.79
CA PHE A 142 -15.32 12.73 3.83
C PHE A 142 -15.90 12.90 5.25
N CYS A 143 -16.80 13.86 5.44
CA CYS A 143 -17.48 14.05 6.72
C CYS A 143 -18.34 12.82 7.09
N LEU A 144 -19.00 12.21 6.10
CA LEU A 144 -19.80 11.01 6.32
C LEU A 144 -18.94 9.83 6.78
N ILE A 145 -17.81 9.56 6.11
CA ILE A 145 -16.93 8.45 6.52
C ILE A 145 -16.29 8.70 7.89
N LEU A 146 -15.90 9.94 8.20
CA LEU A 146 -15.42 10.29 9.55
C LEU A 146 -16.51 10.09 10.60
N ALA A 147 -17.73 10.54 10.34
CA ALA A 147 -18.85 10.37 11.27
C ALA A 147 -19.15 8.89 11.51
N LEU A 148 -19.11 8.05 10.47
CA LEU A 148 -19.28 6.61 10.58
C LEU A 148 -18.17 5.95 11.41
N ILE A 149 -16.91 6.35 11.20
CA ILE A 149 -15.77 5.85 11.99
C ILE A 149 -15.94 6.25 13.46
N ILE A 150 -16.18 7.53 13.74
CA ILE A 150 -16.34 8.05 15.12
C ILE A 150 -17.54 7.39 15.80
N TRP A 151 -18.65 7.24 15.09
CA TRP A 151 -19.83 6.55 15.61
C TRP A 151 -19.53 5.09 15.94
N GLY A 152 -18.82 4.37 15.07
CA GLY A 152 -18.39 3.00 15.33
C GLY A 152 -17.47 2.88 16.56
N LEU A 153 -16.53 3.81 16.73
CA LEU A 153 -15.65 3.86 17.91
C LEU A 153 -16.46 4.16 19.18
N TYR A 154 -17.42 5.08 19.11
CA TYR A 154 -18.29 5.42 20.23
C TYR A 154 -19.08 4.21 20.75
N GLN A 155 -19.60 3.35 19.87
CA GLN A 155 -20.34 2.15 20.27
C GLN A 155 -19.51 1.16 21.10
N VAL A 156 -18.18 1.20 20.98
CA VAL A 156 -17.28 0.30 21.71
C VAL A 156 -16.65 0.99 22.94
N ASN A 157 -17.18 2.15 23.34
CA ASN A 157 -16.67 2.95 24.46
C ASN A 157 -15.17 3.27 24.33
N PHE A 158 -14.74 3.55 23.10
CA PHE A 158 -13.36 3.90 22.83
C PHE A 158 -13.02 5.25 23.49
N PRO A 159 -11.80 5.46 24.02
CA PRO A 159 -11.47 6.73 24.66
C PRO A 159 -11.44 7.90 23.66
N PRO A 160 -11.85 9.13 24.05
CA PRO A 160 -11.96 10.26 23.12
C PRO A 160 -10.64 10.63 22.40
N LEU A 161 -9.49 10.53 23.09
CA LEU A 161 -8.18 10.78 22.47
C LEU A 161 -7.85 9.73 21.40
N SER A 162 -8.21 8.47 21.66
CA SER A 162 -7.97 7.36 20.73
C SER A 162 -8.77 7.52 19.43
N TYR A 163 -9.85 8.31 19.39
CA TYR A 163 -10.57 8.60 18.13
C TYR A 163 -9.66 9.29 17.11
N VAL A 164 -8.92 10.30 17.57
CA VAL A 164 -8.03 11.09 16.70
C VAL A 164 -6.88 10.22 16.21
N ILE A 165 -6.26 9.47 17.13
CA ILE A 165 -5.16 8.56 16.82
C ILE A 165 -5.61 7.49 15.80
N PHE A 166 -6.78 6.89 16.02
CA PHE A 166 -7.34 5.88 15.14
C PHE A 166 -7.61 6.42 13.74
N VAL A 167 -8.21 7.62 13.61
CA VAL A 167 -8.44 8.26 12.31
C VAL A 167 -7.13 8.55 11.57
N VAL A 168 -6.09 9.01 12.29
CA VAL A 168 -4.75 9.22 11.72
C VAL A 168 -4.17 7.90 11.21
N PHE A 169 -4.16 6.84 12.03
CA PHE A 169 -3.65 5.53 11.61
C PHE A 169 -4.42 4.97 10.42
N LEU A 170 -5.75 4.99 10.45
CA LEU A 170 -6.60 4.52 9.36
C LEU A 170 -6.27 5.28 8.06
N SER A 171 -6.09 6.59 8.12
CA SER A 171 -5.70 7.41 6.96
C SER A 171 -4.32 7.02 6.42
N LEU A 172 -3.33 6.83 7.30
CA LEU A 172 -1.97 6.40 6.93
C LEU A 172 -1.98 5.01 6.27
N ILE A 173 -2.77 4.08 6.80
CA ILE A 173 -2.92 2.72 6.29
C ILE A 173 -3.58 2.73 4.91
N ALA A 174 -4.65 3.52 4.73
CA ALA A 174 -5.30 3.68 3.44
C ALA A 174 -4.32 4.23 2.40
N PHE A 175 -3.50 5.23 2.77
CA PHE A 175 -2.46 5.77 1.89
C PHE A 175 -1.36 4.74 1.56
N ALA A 176 -0.89 3.98 2.54
CA ALA A 176 0.10 2.91 2.33
C ALA A 176 -0.44 1.82 1.40
N GLY A 177 -1.68 1.35 1.62
CA GLY A 177 -2.35 0.39 0.76
C GLY A 177 -2.49 0.91 -0.68
N ALA A 178 -2.89 2.17 -0.86
CA ALA A 178 -2.95 2.82 -2.17
C ALA A 178 -1.59 2.87 -2.88
N LYS A 179 -0.50 3.13 -2.13
CA LYS A 179 0.87 3.11 -2.66
C LYS A 179 1.32 1.71 -3.07
N ILE A 180 1.00 0.67 -2.30
CA ILE A 180 1.32 -0.72 -2.67
C ILE A 180 0.53 -1.11 -3.93
N ARG A 181 -0.75 -0.72 -4.01
CA ARG A 181 -1.60 -0.95 -5.19
C ARG A 181 -1.03 -0.26 -6.43
N GLN A 182 -0.57 0.99 -6.31
CA GLN A 182 0.09 1.70 -7.40
C GLN A 182 1.33 0.95 -7.91
N ARG A 183 2.18 0.45 -7.00
CA ARG A 183 3.36 -0.34 -7.37
C ARG A 183 3.00 -1.65 -8.05
N ALA A 184 1.90 -2.27 -7.67
CA ALA A 184 1.46 -3.51 -8.32
C ALA A 184 1.05 -3.33 -9.78
N LYS A 185 0.65 -2.12 -10.16
CA LYS A 185 0.31 -1.75 -11.53
C LYS A 185 1.49 -1.23 -12.36
N GLU A 186 2.73 -1.29 -11.85
CA GLU A 186 3.93 -0.76 -12.55
C GLU A 186 4.19 -1.42 -13.90
N LEU A 187 3.87 -2.72 -14.04
CA LEU A 187 4.04 -3.46 -15.29
C LEU A 187 2.76 -3.51 -16.14
N GLN A 188 1.70 -2.82 -15.71
CA GLN A 188 0.40 -2.87 -16.37
C GLN A 188 0.35 -1.85 -17.51
N VAL A 189 0.15 -2.35 -18.73
CA VAL A 189 0.00 -1.56 -19.96
C VAL A 189 -1.48 -1.37 -20.30
N ILE A 190 -2.31 -2.38 -20.05
CA ILE A 190 -3.75 -2.31 -20.33
C ILE A 190 -4.46 -1.54 -19.21
N GLU A 191 -5.21 -0.50 -19.56
CA GLU A 191 -6.12 0.18 -18.63
C GLU A 191 -7.16 -0.83 -18.10
N GLU A 192 -7.25 -0.95 -16.78
CA GLU A 192 -8.28 -1.77 -16.16
C GLU A 192 -9.66 -1.13 -16.40
N LYS A 193 -10.63 -1.92 -16.87
CA LYS A 193 -12.03 -1.49 -16.89
C LYS A 193 -12.44 -1.11 -15.46
N GLU A 194 -12.91 0.12 -15.26
CA GLU A 194 -13.42 0.55 -13.96
C GLU A 194 -14.58 -0.38 -13.56
N SER A 195 -14.42 -1.08 -12.44
CA SER A 195 -15.49 -1.88 -11.86
C SER A 195 -16.50 -0.96 -11.17
N PHE A 196 -17.79 -1.28 -11.24
CA PHE A 196 -18.84 -0.56 -10.49
C PHE A 196 -18.54 -0.44 -8.99
N PHE A 197 -17.78 -1.40 -8.44
CA PHE A 197 -17.29 -1.33 -7.06
C PHE A 197 -16.38 -0.13 -6.79
N HIS A 198 -15.52 0.24 -7.74
CA HIS A 198 -14.65 1.43 -7.62
C HIS A 198 -15.48 2.71 -7.58
N PHE A 199 -16.53 2.82 -8.38
CA PHE A 199 -17.43 3.97 -8.37
C PHE A 199 -18.10 4.21 -7.00
N ILE A 200 -18.43 3.14 -6.27
CA ILE A 200 -19.03 3.25 -4.93
C ILE A 200 -17.97 3.55 -3.87
N VAL A 201 -16.81 2.89 -3.91
CA VAL A 201 -15.81 2.96 -2.83
C VAL A 201 -14.90 4.18 -2.95
N ASP A 202 -14.54 4.60 -4.16
CA ASP A 202 -13.56 5.66 -4.38
C ASP A 202 -13.98 7.02 -3.79
N PRO A 203 -15.26 7.45 -3.85
CA PRO A 203 -15.70 8.68 -3.20
C PRO A 203 -15.43 8.73 -1.69
N PHE A 204 -15.42 7.57 -1.01
CA PHE A 204 -15.14 7.46 0.42
C PHE A 204 -13.65 7.20 0.70
N ALA A 205 -13.01 6.37 -0.11
CA ALA A 205 -11.61 5.99 0.07
C ALA A 205 -10.66 7.15 -0.28
N VAL A 206 -10.93 7.91 -1.34
CA VAL A 206 -10.05 8.96 -1.84
C VAL A 206 -9.79 10.05 -0.79
N PRO A 207 -10.80 10.62 -0.10
CA PRO A 207 -10.55 11.60 0.95
C PRO A 207 -9.68 11.08 2.10
N VAL A 208 -9.92 9.85 2.54
CA VAL A 208 -9.13 9.20 3.61
C VAL A 208 -7.68 8.97 3.16
N ILE A 209 -7.47 8.51 1.93
CA ILE A 209 -6.15 8.37 1.31
C ILE A 209 -5.44 9.73 1.19
N GLN A 210 -6.18 10.78 0.81
CA GLN A 210 -5.64 12.14 0.70
C GLN A 210 -5.19 12.69 2.05
N LEU A 211 -5.95 12.43 3.12
CA LEU A 211 -5.51 12.78 4.47
C LEU A 211 -4.24 12.04 4.87
N GLY A 212 -4.17 10.72 4.63
CA GLY A 212 -2.96 9.94 4.91
C GLY A 212 -1.75 10.45 4.13
N LYS A 213 -1.96 10.82 2.86
CA LYS A 213 -0.93 11.48 2.02
C LYS A 213 -0.50 12.80 2.64
N TRP A 214 -1.43 13.65 3.03
CA TRP A 214 -1.15 14.96 3.63
C TRP A 214 -0.38 14.83 4.94
N LEU A 215 -0.81 13.92 5.83
CA LEU A 215 -0.12 13.57 7.08
C LEU A 215 1.32 13.12 6.79
N THR A 216 1.51 12.17 5.88
CA THR A 216 2.83 11.66 5.51
C THR A 216 3.75 12.76 4.97
N VAL A 217 3.22 13.64 4.10
CA VAL A 217 4.00 14.74 3.50
C VAL A 217 4.37 15.80 4.54
N LYS A 218 3.44 16.17 5.42
CA LYS A 218 3.69 17.13 6.50
C LYS A 218 4.66 16.57 7.54
N TRP A 219 4.58 15.28 7.86
CA TRP A 219 5.41 14.64 8.88
C TRP A 219 6.84 14.37 8.41
N LYS A 220 7.06 14.12 7.10
CA LYS A 220 8.42 14.02 6.51
C LYS A 220 9.25 15.30 6.64
N ARG A 221 8.62 16.46 6.88
CA ARG A 221 9.33 17.72 7.14
C ARG A 221 10.01 17.73 8.53
N TYR A 222 9.60 16.85 9.45
CA TYR A 222 10.18 16.68 10.77
C TYR A 222 11.05 15.41 10.79
N ASN A 223 12.35 15.56 10.56
CA ASN A 223 13.33 14.48 10.43
C ASN A 223 13.30 13.44 11.58
N VAL A 224 12.87 13.86 12.78
CA VAL A 224 12.75 13.03 13.99
C VAL A 224 11.64 11.98 13.87
N ILE A 225 10.50 12.32 13.29
CA ILE A 225 9.38 11.37 13.12
C ILE A 225 9.66 10.40 11.97
N ALA A 226 10.36 10.85 10.92
CA ALA A 226 10.85 9.95 9.87
C ALA A 226 11.87 8.94 10.42
N ALA A 227 12.74 9.33 11.35
CA ALA A 227 13.63 8.42 12.06
C ALA A 227 12.87 7.44 12.97
N ILE A 228 11.79 7.88 13.64
CA ILE A 228 10.93 7.00 14.46
C ILE A 228 10.10 6.03 13.60
N PHE A 229 9.59 6.46 12.43
CA PHE A 229 8.90 5.56 11.50
C PHE A 229 9.85 4.62 10.75
N SER A 230 11.06 5.06 10.38
CA SER A 230 12.12 4.14 9.93
C SER A 230 12.53 3.21 11.08
N ALA A 231 12.57 3.65 12.33
CA ALA A 231 12.78 2.74 13.44
C ALA A 231 11.62 1.74 13.59
N LEU A 232 10.36 2.17 13.54
CA LEU A 232 9.17 1.28 13.65
C LEU A 232 8.95 0.35 12.44
N ILE A 233 9.46 0.70 11.25
CA ILE A 233 9.35 -0.10 10.02
C ILE A 233 10.62 -0.92 9.77
N ASP A 234 11.81 -0.31 9.94
CA ASP A 234 13.11 -0.92 9.64
C ASP A 234 13.76 -1.61 10.86
N MET A 235 13.62 -1.15 12.11
CA MET A 235 14.19 -1.89 13.27
C MET A 235 13.59 -3.27 13.48
N PRO A 236 12.26 -3.51 13.42
CA PRO A 236 11.76 -4.88 13.57
C PRO A 236 12.24 -5.79 12.44
N PHE A 237 12.47 -5.23 11.24
CA PHE A 237 13.08 -5.96 10.14
C PHE A 237 14.56 -6.29 10.39
N LEU A 238 15.36 -5.32 10.87
CA LEU A 238 16.76 -5.52 11.26
C LEU A 238 16.91 -6.54 12.38
N VAL A 239 16.09 -6.44 13.43
CA VAL A 239 16.08 -7.37 14.58
C VAL A 239 15.64 -8.77 14.14
N PHE A 240 14.67 -8.88 13.24
CA PHE A 240 14.25 -10.18 12.68
C PHE A 240 15.33 -10.81 11.79
N VAL A 241 16.05 -10.02 10.99
CA VAL A 241 17.18 -10.49 10.18
C VAL A 241 18.34 -10.92 11.06
N GLU A 242 18.70 -10.16 12.09
CA GLU A 242 19.71 -10.54 13.08
C GLU A 242 19.34 -11.84 13.80
N PHE A 243 18.07 -12.00 14.20
CA PHE A 243 17.58 -13.23 14.80
C PHE A 243 17.73 -14.43 13.85
N LEU A 244 17.37 -14.28 12.57
CA LEU A 244 17.52 -15.36 11.58
C LEU A 244 18.99 -15.73 11.33
N GLU A 245 19.91 -14.76 11.35
CA GLU A 245 21.33 -15.05 11.25
C GLU A 245 21.85 -15.79 12.49
N GLN A 246 21.49 -15.35 13.69
CA GLN A 246 21.85 -16.05 14.93
C GLN A 246 21.27 -17.46 14.98
N TRP A 247 20.03 -17.66 14.54
CA TRP A 247 19.41 -18.98 14.44
C TRP A 247 20.13 -19.90 13.46
N ARG A 248 20.54 -19.38 12.30
CA ARG A 248 21.36 -20.11 11.32
C ARG A 248 22.71 -20.52 11.92
N TYR A 249 23.36 -19.63 12.66
CA TYR A 249 24.62 -19.93 13.37
C TYR A 249 24.43 -21.00 14.43
N PHE A 250 23.39 -20.91 15.26
CA PHE A 250 23.07 -21.91 16.26
C PHE A 250 22.82 -23.30 15.67
N LEU A 251 22.07 -23.38 14.56
CA LEU A 251 21.83 -24.64 13.85
C LEU A 251 23.12 -25.22 13.27
N LYS A 252 24.01 -24.38 12.76
CA LYS A 252 25.31 -24.79 12.24
C LYS A 252 26.20 -25.35 13.37
N GLU A 253 26.27 -24.65 14.49
CA GLU A 253 27.01 -25.07 15.69
C GLU A 253 26.49 -26.40 16.25
N LYS A 254 25.16 -26.59 16.28
CA LYS A 254 24.56 -27.87 16.71
C LYS A 254 24.83 -29.00 15.73
N LYS A 255 24.87 -28.72 14.43
CA LYS A 255 25.16 -29.73 13.40
C LYS A 255 26.62 -30.18 13.42
N GLU A 256 27.55 -29.25 13.72
CA GLU A 256 28.98 -29.56 13.90
C GLU A 256 29.26 -30.35 15.19
N LYS A 257 28.38 -30.30 16.20
CA LYS A 257 28.49 -31.12 17.43
C LYS A 257 27.96 -32.55 17.28
N ILE A 258 27.31 -32.86 16.16
CA ILE A 258 26.66 -34.16 15.89
C ILE A 258 27.50 -34.99 14.86
N HIS A 259 28.62 -34.45 14.39
CA HIS A 259 29.65 -35.16 13.60
C HIS A 259 30.99 -35.09 14.32
#